data_AF-A0AAQ0MEN0-F1
#
_entry.id   AF-A0AAQ0MEN0-F1
#
_cell.length_a   1.000
_cell.length_b   1.000
_cell.length_c   1.000
_cell.angle_alpha   90.00
_cell.angle_beta   90.00
_cell.angle_gamma   90.00
#
_symmetry.space_group_name_H-M   'P 1'
#
loop_
_entity.id
_entity.type
_entity.pdbx_description
1 polymer ?
#
loop_
_entity_poly.entity_id
_entity_poly.type
_entity_poly.pdbx_seq_one_letter_code
_entity_poly.pdbx_strand_id
1 'polypeptide(L)' 'FSKQDYKNKKGDSVDSKRASTGNEYEDKAAYYLDGLGGKEKIKDVTNCTTRLRLTVYDESKVADTEYFTHQQMA' A
#
# COMPACT_ATOMS: atom_id res chain seq x y z
N PHE A 1 7.87 -27.88 -19.89
CA PHE A 1 7.33 -26.64 -19.31
C PHE A 1 7.27 -25.58 -20.40
N SER A 2 6.07 -25.16 -20.82
CA SER A 2 5.86 -24.23 -21.93
C SER A 2 5.82 -22.78 -21.41
N LYS A 3 6.31 -21.83 -22.22
CA LYS A 3 6.35 -20.38 -21.89
C LYS A 3 4.98 -19.76 -21.56
N GLN A 4 3.88 -20.45 -21.89
CA GLN A 4 2.53 -20.01 -21.55
C GLN A 4 2.21 -20.14 -20.04
N ASP A 5 2.80 -21.12 -19.35
CA ASP A 5 2.54 -21.36 -17.93
C ASP A 5 3.20 -20.30 -17.01
N TYR A 6 4.22 -19.59 -17.50
CA TYR A 6 4.89 -18.52 -16.74
C TYR A 6 4.08 -17.22 -16.72
N LYS A 7 3.29 -16.96 -17.77
CA LYS A 7 2.47 -15.74 -17.84
C LYS A 7 1.18 -15.84 -17.01
N ASN A 8 0.61 -17.05 -16.87
CA ASN A 8 -0.58 -17.25 -16.03
C ASN A 8 -0.30 -17.23 -14.52
N LYS A 9 0.97 -17.28 -14.08
CA LYS A 9 1.32 -17.11 -12.65
C LYS A 9 1.62 -15.65 -12.27
N LYS A 10 1.71 -14.74 -13.25
CA LYS A 10 2.08 -13.33 -13.01
C LYS A 10 0.93 -12.34 -13.30
N GLY A 11 -0.22 -12.85 -13.73
CA GLY A 11 -1.30 -12.04 -14.31
C GLY A 11 -2.60 -11.98 -13.52
N ASP A 12 -2.83 -12.82 -12.50
CA ASP A 12 -4.12 -12.84 -11.81
C ASP A 12 -4.00 -13.37 -10.36
N SER A 13 -3.48 -12.53 -9.48
CA SER A 13 -3.64 -12.71 -8.03
C SER A 13 -3.87 -11.36 -7.39
N VAL A 14 -5.13 -10.91 -7.50
CA VAL A 14 -5.78 -9.94 -6.61
C VAL A 14 -5.98 -10.59 -5.23
N ASP A 15 -4.91 -11.17 -4.69
CA ASP A 15 -4.79 -11.69 -3.34
C ASP A 15 -3.35 -11.41 -2.95
N SER A 16 -3.14 -10.18 -2.47
CA SER A 16 -1.85 -9.74 -1.94
C SER A 16 -1.59 -10.46 -0.63
N LYS A 17 -1.25 -11.74 -0.71
CA LYS A 17 -0.52 -12.43 0.35
C LYS A 17 0.90 -11.86 0.34
N ARG A 18 1.04 -10.66 0.92
CA ARG A 18 2.31 -9.95 1.08
C ARG A 18 3.23 -10.88 1.86
N ALA A 19 4.28 -11.34 1.20
CA ALA A 19 5.37 -12.00 1.90
C ALA A 19 6.00 -10.92 2.79
N SER A 20 5.84 -11.04 4.11
CA SER A 20 6.48 -10.14 5.07
C SER A 20 7.95 -10.03 4.71
N THR A 21 8.42 -8.81 4.46
CA THR A 21 9.81 -8.56 4.07
C THR A 21 10.78 -8.76 5.25
N GLY A 22 10.26 -9.15 6.42
CA GLY A 22 10.96 -9.23 7.69
C GLY A 22 11.06 -7.88 8.40
N ASN A 23 10.61 -6.80 7.75
CA ASN A 23 10.64 -5.43 8.29
C ASN A 23 9.21 -4.92 8.50
N GLU A 24 8.82 -4.77 9.76
CA GLU A 24 7.49 -4.28 10.15
C GLU A 24 7.15 -2.90 9.56
N TYR A 25 8.15 -2.05 9.33
CA TYR A 25 7.94 -0.71 8.80
C TYR A 25 7.59 -0.74 7.31
N GLU A 26 8.11 -1.71 6.55
CA GLU A 26 7.77 -1.88 5.14
C GLU A 26 6.36 -2.43 4.98
N ASP A 27 5.99 -3.41 5.81
CA ASP A 27 4.64 -3.98 5.82
C ASP A 27 3.60 -2.90 6.19
N LYS A 28 3.91 -2.06 7.20
CA LYS A 28 3.09 -0.89 7.57
C LYS A 28 3.05 0.16 6.45
N ALA A 29 4.18 0.51 5.85
CA ALA A 29 4.23 1.48 4.76
C ALA A 29 3.38 1.02 3.56
N ALA A 30 3.49 -0.25 3.16
CA ALA A 30 2.67 -0.84 2.10
C ALA A 30 1.17 -0.80 2.46
N TYR A 31 0.82 -1.04 3.72
CA TYR A 31 -0.56 -0.91 4.20
C TYR A 31 -1.10 0.52 4.03
N TYR A 32 -0.36 1.51 4.51
CA TYR A 32 -0.77 2.92 4.39
C TYR A 32 -0.81 3.39 2.93
N LEU A 33 0.11 2.94 2.08
CA LEU A 33 0.10 3.26 0.66
C LEU A 33 -1.15 2.77 -0.06
N ASP A 34 -1.64 1.57 0.27
CA ASP A 34 -2.86 1.02 -0.32
C ASP A 34 -4.09 1.81 0.13
N GLY A 35 -4.16 2.18 1.42
CA GLY A 35 -5.23 3.04 1.95
C GLY A 35 -5.25 4.44 1.34
N LEU A 36 -4.11 4.98 0.91
CA LEU A 36 -4.00 6.28 0.25
C LEU A 36 -4.32 6.24 -1.26
N GLY A 37 -4.71 5.08 -1.80
CA GLY A 37 -5.01 4.90 -3.22
C GLY A 37 -3.78 4.61 -4.08
N GLY A 38 -2.68 4.21 -3.47
CA GLY A 38 -1.44 3.80 -4.13
C GLY A 38 -0.46 4.94 -4.39
N LYS A 39 0.81 4.57 -4.60
CA LYS A 39 1.94 5.53 -4.79
C LYS A 39 1.71 6.56 -5.90
N GLU A 40 0.96 6.19 -6.94
CA GLU A 40 0.72 7.05 -8.11
C GLU A 40 -0.21 8.23 -7.78
N LYS A 41 -0.92 8.15 -6.65
CA LYS A 41 -1.86 9.18 -6.18
C LYS A 41 -1.25 10.11 -5.13
N ILE A 42 0.00 9.86 -4.73
CA ILE A 42 0.73 10.70 -3.79
C ILE A 42 1.56 11.71 -4.59
N LYS A 43 1.31 12.99 -4.35
CA LYS A 43 2.05 14.11 -4.95
C LYS A 43 3.35 14.38 -4.22
N ASP A 44 3.30 14.41 -2.89
CA ASP A 44 4.46 14.72 -2.07
C ASP A 44 4.39 14.06 -0.69
N VAL A 45 5.56 13.74 -0.14
CA VAL A 45 5.73 13.13 1.18
C VAL A 45 6.75 13.94 1.96
N THR A 46 6.29 14.56 3.04
CA THR A 46 7.12 15.37 3.94
C THR A 46 7.10 14.77 5.35
N ASN A 47 8.22 14.79 6.06
CA ASN A 47 8.33 14.36 7.45
C ASN A 47 8.67 15.55 8.36
N CYS A 48 8.05 15.59 9.54
CA CYS A 48 8.53 16.35 10.69
C CYS A 48 8.75 15.34 11.81
N THR A 49 9.65 15.61 12.77
CA THR A 49 10.21 14.67 13.76
C THR A 49 9.25 13.61 14.30
N THR A 50 7.97 13.94 14.51
CA THR A 50 6.93 13.05 15.03
C THR A 50 5.74 12.81 14.09
N ARG A 51 5.70 13.41 12.90
CA ARG A 51 4.55 13.36 11.98
C ARG A 51 4.98 13.24 10.52
N LEU A 52 4.36 12.31 9.81
CA LEU A 52 4.41 12.25 8.35
C LEU A 52 3.24 13.08 7.77
N ARG A 53 3.52 13.91 6.77
CA ARG A 53 2.55 14.73 6.03
C ARG A 53 2.57 14.26 4.57
N LEU A 54 1.41 13.87 4.04
CA LEU A 54 1.28 13.45 2.65
C LEU A 54 0.33 14.39 1.91
N THR A 55 0.68 14.71 0.67
CA THR A 55 -0.20 15.43 -0.26
C THR A 55 -0.65 14.45 -1.34
N VAL A 56 -1.95 14.29 -1.53
CA VAL A 56 -2.52 13.44 -2.59
C VAL A 56 -3.06 14.29 -3.74
N TYR A 57 -3.15 13.70 -4.93
CA TYR A 57 -3.78 14.36 -6.09
C TYR A 57 -5.31 14.35 -6.02
N ASP A 58 -5.89 13.32 -5.40
CA ASP A 58 -7.33 13.10 -5.37
C ASP A 58 -7.72 12.49 -4.02
N GLU A 59 -8.48 13.23 -3.23
CA GLU A 59 -8.96 12.83 -1.91
C GLU A 59 -10.07 11.77 -1.96
N SER A 60 -10.82 11.69 -3.07
CA SER A 60 -11.94 10.74 -3.21
C SER A 60 -11.49 9.28 -3.29
N LYS A 61 -10.19 9.06 -3.53
CA LYS A 61 -9.56 7.74 -3.64
C LYS A 61 -8.86 7.32 -2.35
N VAL A 62 -8.85 8.17 -1.33
CA VAL A 62 -8.33 7.85 -0.01
C VAL A 62 -9.39 7.05 0.75
N ALA A 63 -8.96 5.98 1.43
CA ALA A 63 -9.81 5.17 2.27
C ALA A 63 -10.36 5.97 3.46
N ASP A 64 -11.48 5.51 4.01
CA ASP A 64 -12.10 6.19 5.15
C ASP A 64 -11.25 6.04 6.43
N THR A 65 -11.53 6.88 7.42
CA THR A 65 -10.82 6.92 8.71
C THR A 65 -10.81 5.56 9.40
N GLU A 66 -11.88 4.77 9.28
CA GLU A 66 -11.97 3.42 9.84
C GLU A 66 -10.88 2.47 9.33
N TYR A 67 -10.44 2.64 8.07
CA TYR A 67 -9.35 1.86 7.51
C TYR A 67 -8.07 2.05 8.34
N PHE A 68 -7.75 3.29 8.72
CA PHE A 68 -6.51 3.61 9.42
C PHE A 68 -6.57 3.39 10.94
N THR A 69 -7.76 3.27 11.54
CA THR A 69 -7.92 3.16 13.00
C THR A 69 -8.34 1.77 13.48
N HIS A 70 -9.10 1.01 12.70
CA HIS A 70 -9.66 -0.29 13.13
C HIS A 70 -8.87 -1.51 12.64
N GLN A 71 -8.21 -1.43 11.48
CA GLN A 71 -7.30 -2.49 11.04
C GLN A 71 -5.93 -2.29 11.69
N GLN A 72 -5.78 -2.82 12.91
CA GLN A 72 -4.50 -2.90 13.61
C GLN A 72 -3.48 -3.69 12.77
N MET A 73 -2.68 -2.98 12.00
CA MET A 73 -1.25 -3.25 11.87
C MET A 73 -0.46 -2.16 12.63
N ALA A 74 -0.97 -1.74 13.79
CA ALA A 74 -0.27 -0.83 14.70
C ALA A 74 0.76 -1.61 15.52
#